data_AF-A0A7L4RJ43-F1
#
_entry.id   AF-A0A7L4RJ43-F1
#
_cell.length_a   1.000
_cell.length_b   1.000
_cell.length_c   1.000
_cell.angle_alpha   90.00
_cell.angle_beta   90.00
_cell.angle_gamma   90.00
#
_symmetry.space_group_name_H-M   'P 1'
#
loop_
_entity.id
_entity.type
_entity.pdbx_description
1 polymer ?
#
loop_
_entity_poly.entity_id
_entity_poly.type
_entity_poly.pdbx_seq_one_letter_code
_entity_poly.pdbx_strand_id
1 'polypeptide(L)' 'MGISKKDISRRKATLKARLEELEKKARFDPLKRNKALHEEIEQTKKKLAEVD' A
#
# COMPACT_ATOMS: atom_id res chain seq x y z
N MET A 1 22.18 -8.90 -10.91
CA MET A 1 21.01 -8.37 -11.64
C MET A 1 20.26 -7.45 -10.70
N GLY A 2 20.48 -6.13 -10.82
CA GLY A 2 19.79 -5.13 -10.01
C GLY A 2 18.47 -4.73 -10.65
N ILE A 3 17.44 -4.50 -9.83
CA ILE A 3 16.16 -3.96 -10.27
C ILE A 3 16.41 -2.59 -10.93
N SER A 4 15.87 -2.38 -12.14
CA SER A 4 16.00 -1.10 -12.83
C SER A 4 15.22 0.00 -12.09
N LYS A 5 15.68 1.26 -12.19
CA LYS A 5 14.94 2.41 -11.64
C LYS A 5 13.48 2.46 -12.14
N LYS A 6 13.23 1.97 -13.36
CA LYS A 6 11.88 1.85 -13.94
C LYS A 6 11.03 0.79 -13.24
N ASP A 7 11.64 -0.31 -12.78
CA ASP A 7 10.96 -1.35 -12.03
C ASP A 7 10.64 -0.92 -10.60
N ILE A 8 11.55 -0.17 -9.96
CA ILE A 8 11.28 0.48 -8.66
C ILE A 8 10.08 1.43 -8.79
N SER A 9 10.09 2.28 -9.82
CA SER A 9 9.01 3.24 -10.07
C SER A 9 7.67 2.54 -10.34
N ARG A 10 7.68 1.44 -11.12
CA ARG A 10 6.48 0.62 -11.36
C ARG A 10 5.95 0.00 -10.06
N ARG A 11 6.82 -0.60 -9.25
CA ARG A 11 6.44 -1.16 -7.94
C ARG A 11 5.85 -0.10 -7.01
N LYS A 12 6.47 1.09 -6.95
CA LYS A 12 5.98 2.22 -6.17
C LYS A 12 4.58 2.65 -6.63
N ALA A 13 4.36 2.76 -7.94
CA ALA A 13 3.05 3.10 -8.49
C ALA A 13 1.99 2.04 -8.14
N THR A 14 2.33 0.75 -8.27
CA THR A 14 1.41 -0.35 -7.91
C THR A 14 1.07 -0.35 -6.42
N LEU A 15 2.06 -0.16 -5.54
CA LEU A 15 1.83 -0.12 -4.09
C LEU A 15 0.99 1.10 -3.69
N LYS A 16 1.19 2.28 -4.32
CA LYS A 16 0.35 3.46 -4.11
C LYS A 16 -1.10 3.24 -4.52
N ALA A 17 -1.32 2.66 -5.71
CA ALA A 17 -2.67 2.37 -6.18
C ALA A 17 -3.42 1.42 -5.24
N ARG A 18 -2.74 0.36 -4.79
CA ARG A 18 -3.31 -0.60 -3.84
C ARG A 18 -3.60 0.02 -2.47
N LEU A 19 -2.72 0.90 -2.00
CA LEU A 19 -2.94 1.67 -0.77
C LEU A 19 -4.21 2.53 -0.88
N GLU A 20 -4.38 3.24 -2.00
CA GLU A 20 -5.52 4.13 -2.22
C GLU A 20 -6.86 3.36 -2.28
N GLU A 21 -6.87 2.17 -2.87
CA GLU A 21 -8.04 1.27 -2.85
C GLU A 21 -8.38 0.79 -1.44
N LEU A 22 -7.36 0.39 -0.67
CA LEU A 22 -7.55 -0.06 0.71
C LEU A 22 -8.03 1.09 1.60
N GLU A 23 -7.48 2.29 1.44
CA GLU A 23 -7.91 3.48 2.17
C GLU A 23 -9.34 3.90 1.81
N LYS A 24 -9.76 3.77 0.54
CA LYS A 24 -11.15 3.97 0.13
C LYS A 24 -12.08 2.98 0.83
N LYS A 25 -11.70 1.70 0.93
CA LYS A 25 -12.48 0.71 1.68
C LYS A 25 -12.49 1.00 3.19
N ALA A 26 -11.36 1.44 3.76
CA ALA A 26 -11.27 1.84 5.16
C ALA A 26 -12.14 3.05 5.51
N ARG A 27 -12.37 3.98 4.57
CA ARG A 27 -13.29 5.12 4.79
C ARG A 27 -14.72 4.68 5.12
N PHE A 28 -15.15 3.52 4.62
CA PHE A 28 -16.45 2.94 4.92
C PHE A 28 -16.45 2.07 6.20
N ASP A 29 -15.28 1.85 6.81
CA ASP A 29 -15.12 1.17 8.10
C ASP A 29 -14.49 2.12 9.15
N PRO A 30 -15.22 3.16 9.59
CA PRO A 30 -14.70 4.14 10.54
C PRO A 30 -14.40 3.52 11.93
N LEU A 31 -14.98 2.37 12.23
CA LEU A 31 -14.79 1.66 13.49
C LEU A 31 -13.59 0.71 13.48
N LYS A 32 -12.85 0.65 12.37
CA LYS A 32 -11.73 -0.29 12.16
C LYS A 32 -12.08 -1.72 12.54
N ARG A 33 -13.32 -2.13 12.26
CA ARG A 33 -13.81 -3.46 12.63
C ARG A 33 -13.06 -4.53 11.84
N ASN A 34 -12.71 -4.22 10.60
CA ASN A 34 -11.87 -5.07 9.78
C ASN A 34 -10.39 -4.80 10.06
N LYS A 35 -9.88 -5.43 11.14
CA LYS A 35 -8.46 -5.34 11.52
C LYS A 35 -7.52 -5.74 10.39
N ALA A 36 -7.88 -6.77 9.61
CA ALA A 36 -7.07 -7.24 8.48
C ALA A 36 -6.89 -6.15 7.41
N LEU A 37 -7.93 -5.37 7.14
CA LEU A 37 -7.87 -4.27 6.18
C LEU A 37 -6.93 -3.16 6.64
N HIS A 38 -6.98 -2.81 7.94
CA HIS A 38 -6.07 -1.82 8.51
C HIS A 38 -4.62 -2.32 8.60
N GLU A 39 -4.42 -3.59 8.90
CA GLU A 39 -3.09 -4.23 8.85
C GLU A 39 -2.52 -4.21 7.43
N GLU A 40 -3.32 -4.53 6.41
CA GLU A 40 -2.89 -4.46 5.01
C GLU A 40 -2.49 -3.04 4.59
N ILE A 41 -3.23 -2.02 5.03
CA ILE A 41 -2.87 -0.61 4.80
C ILE A 41 -1.50 -0.32 5.43
N GLU A 42 -1.30 -0.73 6.67
CA GLU A 42 -0.06 -0.44 7.40
C GLU A 42 1.14 -1.18 6.80
N GLN A 43 0.97 -2.45 6.43
CA GLN A 43 1.98 -3.24 5.72
C GLN A 43 2.29 -2.64 4.34
N THR A 44 1.27 -2.18 3.61
CA THR A 44 1.46 -1.55 2.30
C THR A 44 2.20 -0.21 2.43
N LYS A 45 1.94 0.57 3.48
CA LYS A 45 2.71 1.79 3.80
C LYS A 45 4.17 1.47 4.11
N LYS A 46 4.45 0.46 4.92
CA LYS A 46 5.82 0.02 5.24
C LYS A 46 6.57 -0.38 3.98
N LYS A 47 5.96 -1.23 3.13
CA LYS A 47 6.53 -1.62 1.83
C LYS A 47 6.76 -0.43 0.90
N LEU A 48 5.90 0.60 0.95
CA LEU A 48 6.11 1.80 0.16
C LEU A 48 7.34 2.58 0.62
N ALA A 49 7.54 2.69 1.94
CA ALA A 49 8.68 3.37 2.56
C ALA A 49 10.01 2.63 2.33
N GLU A 50 9.99 1.30 2.21
CA GLU A 50 11.18 0.51 1.84
C GLU A 50 11.59 0.67 0.36
N VAL A 51 10.66 1.15 -0.48
CA VAL A 51 10.85 1.33 -1.93
C VAL A 51 11.07 2.81 -2.29
N ASP A 52 10.86 3.74 -1.35
CA ASP A 52 11.13 5.18 -1.49
C ASP A 52 12.63 5.48 -1.31
#